data_AF-A0A931ZBK6-F1
#
_entry.id   AF-A0A931ZBK6-F1
#
_cell.length_a   1.000
_cell.length_b   1.000
_cell.length_c   1.000
_cell.angle_alpha   90.00
_cell.angle_beta   90.00
_cell.angle_gamma   90.00
#
_symmetry.space_group_name_H-M   'P 1'
#
loop_
_entity.id
_entity.type
_entity.pdbx_description
1 polymer ?
#
loop_
_entity_poly.entity_id
_entity_poly.type
_entity_poly.pdbx_seq_one_letter_code
_entity_poly.pdbx_strand_id
1 'polypeptide(L)'
;MSLNRYEQSLFDYWERQPDERRHWQMKTVESAKRAAAPGEVARGLERELWDYFRERTAQVPALRAVAPSDGQRVSMLNLAEFMLRLWGPPPKPKRPSARPAEE
;
A
#
# COMPACT_ATOMS: atom_id res chain seq x y z
N MET A 1 8.28 -7.58 3.03
CA MET A 1 7.38 -6.88 3.98
C MET A 1 6.14 -7.73 4.09
N SER A 2 5.80 -8.14 5.30
CA SER A 2 4.54 -8.85 5.56
C SER A 2 3.44 -7.81 5.75
N LEU A 3 2.28 -8.03 5.12
CA LEU A 3 1.11 -7.18 5.31
C LEU A 3 0.46 -7.53 6.65
N ASN A 4 0.01 -6.52 7.40
CA ASN A 4 -0.82 -6.75 8.58
C ASN A 4 -2.20 -7.27 8.18
N ARG A 5 -2.95 -7.83 9.14
CA ARG A 5 -4.29 -8.40 8.89
C ARG A 5 -5.24 -7.44 8.16
N TYR A 6 -5.21 -6.15 8.51
CA TYR A 6 -6.03 -5.10 7.88
C TYR A 6 -5.67 -4.90 6.41
N GLU A 7 -4.37 -4.76 6.15
CA GLU A 7 -3.80 -4.56 4.82
C GLU A 7 -4.07 -5.76 3.92
N GLN A 8 -3.90 -6.97 4.47
CA GLN A 8 -4.19 -8.22 3.77
C GLN A 8 -5.68 -8.35 3.44
N SER A 9 -6.57 -7.97 4.37
CA SER A 9 -8.03 -8.04 4.15
C SER A 9 -8.48 -7.04 3.08
N LEU A 10 -7.91 -5.83 3.07
CA LEU A 10 -8.19 -4.83 2.05
C LEU A 10 -7.69 -5.29 0.67
N PHE A 11 -6.51 -5.90 0.63
CA PHE A 11 -5.94 -6.44 -0.60
C PHE A 11 -6.77 -7.61 -1.16
N ASP A 12 -7.16 -8.57 -0.33
CA ASP A 12 -8.03 -9.70 -0.72
C ASP A 12 -9.39 -9.22 -1.25
N TYR A 13 -9.94 -8.18 -0.63
CA TYR A 13 -11.16 -7.53 -1.09
C TYR A 13 -11.01 -6.94 -2.51
N TRP A 14 -9.89 -6.27 -2.82
CA TRP A 14 -9.63 -5.78 -4.18
C TRP A 14 -9.38 -6.89 -5.20
N GLU A 15 -8.82 -8.02 -4.80
CA GLU A 15 -8.67 -9.16 -5.72
C GLU A 15 -10.03 -9.67 -6.21
N ARG A 16 -11.08 -9.49 -5.40
CA ARG A 16 -12.46 -9.81 -5.77
C ARG A 16 -13.16 -8.68 -6.53
N GLN A 17 -12.57 -7.49 -6.58
CA GLN A 17 -13.13 -6.30 -7.26
C GLN A 17 -12.14 -5.71 -8.27
N PRO A 18 -12.14 -6.19 -9.52
CA PRO A 18 -11.14 -5.82 -10.52
C PRO A 18 -11.15 -4.33 -10.85
N ASP A 19 -12.32 -3.68 -10.82
CA ASP A 19 -12.44 -2.23 -11.03
C ASP A 19 -11.72 -1.42 -9.96
N GLU A 20 -11.91 -1.76 -8.69
CA GLU A 20 -11.24 -1.07 -7.58
C GLU A 20 -9.73 -1.33 -7.62
N ARG A 21 -9.31 -2.57 -7.90
CA ARG A 21 -7.90 -2.91 -8.12
C ARG A 21 -7.30 -2.06 -9.25
N ARG A 22 -7.99 -1.92 -10.38
CA ARG A 22 -7.51 -1.14 -11.53
C ARG A 22 -7.43 0.35 -11.21
N HIS A 23 -8.41 0.89 -10.48
CA HIS A 23 -8.38 2.27 -9.98
C HIS A 23 -7.10 2.51 -9.16
N TRP A 24 -6.85 1.65 -8.17
CA TRP A 24 -5.67 1.76 -7.31
C TRP A 24 -4.37 1.54 -8.06
N GLN A 25 -4.33 0.60 -9.02
CA GLN A 25 -3.18 0.39 -9.90
C GLN A 25 -2.83 1.64 -10.69
N MET A 26 -3.81 2.23 -11.39
CA MET A 26 -3.59 3.45 -12.16
C MET A 26 -3.11 4.59 -11.27
N LYS A 27 -3.75 4.75 -10.09
CA LYS A 27 -3.37 5.78 -9.12
C LYS A 27 -1.95 5.61 -8.60
N THR A 28 -1.56 4.40 -8.22
CA THR A 28 -0.19 4.09 -7.78
C THR A 28 0.83 4.38 -8.87
N VAL A 29 0.57 3.97 -10.11
CA VAL A 29 1.45 4.22 -11.25
C VAL A 29 1.60 5.72 -11.51
N GLU A 30 0.51 6.46 -11.54
CA GLU A 30 0.52 7.91 -11.78
C GLU A 30 1.25 8.67 -10.67
N SER A 31 1.01 8.31 -9.40
CA SER A 31 1.72 8.90 -8.27
C SER A 31 3.21 8.55 -8.28
N ALA A 32 3.57 7.31 -8.65
CA ALA A 32 4.96 6.88 -8.74
C ALA A 32 5.74 7.60 -9.86
N LYS A 33 5.09 7.91 -10.98
CA LYS A 33 5.71 8.68 -12.08
C LYS A 33 6.02 10.12 -11.70
N ARG A 34 5.16 10.74 -10.87
CA ARG A 34 5.26 12.16 -10.51
C ARG A 34 6.23 12.43 -9.36
N ALA A 35 6.51 11.44 -8.52
CA ALA A 35 7.30 11.64 -7.33
C ALA A 35 8.79 11.43 -7.54
N ALA A 36 9.59 12.26 -6.86
CA ALA A 36 11.04 12.11 -6.80
C ALA A 36 11.46 10.93 -5.91
N ALA A 37 10.69 10.64 -4.85
CA ALA A 37 10.99 9.60 -3.88
C ALA A 37 9.81 8.63 -3.66
N PRO A 38 10.05 7.30 -3.70
CA PRO A 38 8.99 6.31 -3.48
C PRO A 38 8.38 6.37 -2.07
N GLY A 39 9.14 6.82 -1.07
CA GLY A 39 8.65 6.97 0.31
C GLY A 39 7.60 8.08 0.46
N GLU A 40 7.68 9.15 -0.34
CA GLU A 40 6.67 10.21 -0.34
C GLU A 40 5.35 9.71 -0.95
N VAL A 41 5.45 8.93 -2.03
CA VAL A 41 4.28 8.28 -2.64
C VAL A 41 3.62 7.32 -1.67
N ALA A 42 4.41 6.50 -0.97
CA ALA A 42 3.88 5.54 -0.01
C ALA A 42 3.09 6.23 1.10
N ARG A 43 3.59 7.35 1.65
CA ARG A 43 2.88 8.15 2.67
C ARG A 43 1.65 8.87 2.12
N GLY A 44 1.68 9.31 0.86
CA GLY A 44 0.52 9.86 0.18
C GLY A 44 -0.59 8.82 0.07
N LEU A 45 -0.26 7.66 -0.52
CA LEU A 45 -1.16 6.53 -0.67
C LEU A 45 -1.67 6.03 0.68
N GLU A 46 -0.82 5.90 1.71
CA GLU A 46 -1.23 5.46 3.05
C GLU A 46 -2.43 6.25 3.57
N ARG A 47 -2.42 7.59 3.43
CA ARG A 47 -3.53 8.44 3.89
C ARG A 47 -4.82 8.16 3.13
N GLU A 48 -4.72 8.03 1.81
CA GLU A 48 -5.88 7.75 0.95
C GLU A 48 -6.42 6.34 1.17
N LEU A 49 -5.54 5.37 1.37
CA LEU A 49 -5.88 3.98 1.69
C LEU A 49 -6.64 3.89 3.00
N TRP A 50 -6.20 4.65 4.01
CA TRP A 50 -6.88 4.71 5.29
C TRP A 50 -8.28 5.31 5.18
N ASP A 51 -8.43 6.40 4.43
CA ASP A 51 -9.72 7.05 4.20
C ASP A 51 -10.70 6.11 3.47
N TYR A 52 -10.23 5.54 2.36
CA TYR A 52 -10.98 4.54 1.60
C TYR A 52 -11.34 3.31 2.43
N PHE A 53 -10.42 2.80 3.26
CA PHE A 53 -10.71 1.68 4.15
C PHE A 53 -11.81 2.05 5.14
N ARG A 54 -11.81 3.25 5.72
CA ARG A 54 -12.88 3.72 6.62
C ARG A 54 -14.23 3.84 5.93
N GLU A 55 -14.25 4.34 4.70
CA GLU A 55 -15.49 4.40 3.91
C GLU A 55 -16.02 2.98 3.60
N ARG A 56 -15.12 2.06 3.24
CA ARG A 56 -15.49 0.70 2.88
C ARG A 56 -15.83 -0.18 4.07
N THR A 57 -15.25 0.01 5.27
CA THR A 57 -15.65 -0.74 6.47
C THR A 57 -17.10 -0.45 6.88
N ALA A 58 -17.62 0.73 6.53
CA ALA A 58 -19.04 1.05 6.71
C ALA A 58 -19.95 0.28 5.72
N GLN A 59 -19.45 -0.17 4.57
CA GLN A 59 -20.27 -0.79 3.52
C GLN A 59 -20.02 -2.31 3.38
N VAL A 60 -18.80 -2.77 3.67
CA VAL A 60 -18.32 -4.12 3.39
C VAL A 60 -18.20 -4.90 4.71
N PRO A 61 -19.06 -5.90 4.96
CA PRO A 61 -19.06 -6.67 6.20
C PRO A 61 -17.72 -7.36 6.50
N ALA A 62 -17.03 -7.85 5.47
CA ALA A 62 -15.72 -8.51 5.60
C ALA A 62 -14.65 -7.55 6.16
N LEU A 63 -14.64 -6.29 5.71
CA LEU A 63 -13.72 -5.28 6.22
C LEU A 63 -14.14 -4.77 7.59
N ARG A 64 -15.45 -4.68 7.86
CA ARG A 64 -15.99 -4.31 9.17
C ARG A 64 -15.57 -5.28 10.27
N ALA A 65 -15.57 -6.59 10.00
CA ALA A 65 -15.18 -7.62 10.96
C ALA A 65 -13.71 -7.51 11.39
N VAL A 66 -12.87 -6.89 10.56
CA VAL A 66 -11.46 -6.63 10.86
C VAL A 66 -11.20 -5.15 11.10
N ALA A 67 -12.22 -4.30 11.21
CA ALA A 67 -12.02 -2.88 11.44
C ALA A 67 -11.35 -2.68 12.81
N PRO A 68 -10.34 -1.80 12.90
CA PRO A 68 -9.75 -1.47 14.18
C PRO A 68 -10.80 -0.80 15.08
N SER A 69 -10.64 -0.94 16.39
CA SER A 69 -11.52 -0.32 17.39
C SER A 69 -11.65 1.19 17.14
N ASP A 70 -12.79 1.75 17.50
CA ASP A 70 -13.11 3.16 17.24
C ASP A 70 -11.97 4.09 17.72
N GLY A 71 -11.41 4.87 16.80
CA GLY A 71 -10.29 5.77 17.05
C GLY A 71 -8.87 5.21 16.82
N GLN A 72 -8.69 3.90 16.58
CA GLN A 72 -7.37 3.33 16.33
C GLN A 72 -6.99 3.47 14.85
N ARG A 73 -6.06 4.39 14.56
CA ARG A 73 -5.45 4.52 13.23
C ARG A 73 -4.43 3.42 13.02
N VAL A 74 -4.59 2.64 11.93
CA VAL A 74 -3.61 1.65 11.51
C VAL A 74 -2.81 2.23 10.35
N SER A 75 -1.49 2.10 10.41
CA SER A 75 -0.64 2.49 9.28
C SER A 75 -0.86 1.48 8.14
N MET A 76 -1.24 1.99 6.97
CA MET A 76 -1.36 1.22 5.72
C MET A 76 -0.10 1.38 4.86
N LEU A 77 1.02 1.71 5.49
CA LEU A 77 2.25 2.02 4.79
C LEU A 77 2.84 0.77 4.12
N ASN A 78 2.76 -0.41 4.75
CA ASN A 78 3.27 -1.63 4.12
C ASN A 78 2.45 -1.98 2.87
N LEU A 79 1.14 -1.76 2.90
CA LEU A 79 0.26 -1.94 1.73
C LEU A 79 0.63 -0.95 0.62
N ALA A 80 0.82 0.33 0.95
CA ALA A 80 1.24 1.33 -0.02
C ALA A 80 2.60 0.99 -0.66
N GLU A 81 3.58 0.58 0.15
CA GLU A 81 4.88 0.12 -0.34
C GLU A 81 4.77 -1.17 -1.16
N PHE A 82 3.87 -2.08 -0.79
CA PHE A 82 3.60 -3.30 -1.53
C PHE A 82 3.00 -2.99 -2.91
N MET A 83 2.00 -2.11 -2.98
CA MET A 83 1.41 -1.63 -4.24
C MET A 83 2.47 -0.98 -5.14
N LEU A 84 3.36 -0.17 -4.56
CA LEU A 84 4.46 0.45 -5.32
C LEU A 84 5.46 -0.57 -5.86
N ARG A 85 5.73 -1.65 -5.13
CA ARG A 85 6.58 -2.75 -5.65
C ARG A 85 5.85 -3.59 -6.70
N LEU A 86 4.54 -3.77 -6.57
CA LEU A 86 3.74 -4.62 -7.44
C LEU A 86 3.41 -3.93 -8.78
N TRP A 87 3.09 -2.64 -8.73
CA TRP A 87 2.61 -1.87 -9.89
C TRP A 87 3.48 -0.69 -10.25
N GLY A 88 4.32 -0.20 -9.34
CA GLY A 88 5.23 0.90 -9.61
C GLY A 88 6.40 0.48 -10.50
N PRO A 89 7.17 1.48 -10.99
CA PRO A 89 8.36 1.20 -11.78
C PRO A 89 9.37 0.37 -10.96
N PRO A 90 10.12 -0.54 -11.61
CA PRO A 90 11.05 -1.41 -10.90
C PRO A 90 12.03 -0.56 -10.07
N PRO A 91 12.29 -0.94 -8.80
CA PRO A 91 13.16 -0.17 -7.95
C PRO A 91 14.53 -0.06 -8.61
N LYS A 92 15.04 1.17 -8.76
CA LYS A 92 16.40 1.40 -9.24
C LYS A 92 17.33 0.55 -8.35
N PRO A 93 18.18 -0.32 -8.92
CA PRO A 93 19.05 -1.16 -8.12
C PRO A 93 19.89 -0.25 -7.23
N LYS A 94 19.73 -0.38 -5.90
CA LYS A 94 20.69 0.18 -4.96
C LYS A 94 22.01 -0.50 -5.29
N ARG A 95 22.99 0.24 -5.79
CA ARG A 95 24.38 -0.24 -5.84
C ARG A 95 24.67 -0.84 -4.47
N PRO A 96 25.02 -2.14 -4.38
CA PRO A 96 25.44 -2.69 -3.11
C PRO A 96 26.64 -1.87 -2.67
N SER A 97 26.47 -1.11 -1.59
CA SER A 97 27.59 -0.52 -0.88
C SER A 97 28.59 -1.64 -0.64
N ALA A 98 29.75 -1.50 -1.26
CA ALA A 98 30.83 -2.47 -1.22
C ALA A 98 31.02 -2.93 0.23
N ARG A 99 30.90 -4.24 0.46
CA ARG A 99 31.48 -4.85 1.66
C ARG A 99 32.97 -4.48 1.63
N PRO A 100 33.52 -3.81 2.65
CA PRO A 100 34.97 -3.71 2.72
C PRO A 100 35.50 -5.14 2.85
N ALA A 101 36.47 -5.47 2.01
CA ALA A 101 37.22 -6.70 2.13
C ALA A 101 37.86 -6.72 3.52
N GLU A 102 37.50 -7.70 4.34
CA GLU A 102 38.35 -8.12 5.46
C GLU A 102 39.47 -8.97 4.85
N GLU A 103 40.69 -8.48 5.05
CA GLU A 103 41.98 -9.09 4.73
C GLU A 103 42.44 -9.99 5.88
#